data_AF-A0A8H9IEV3-F1
#
_entry.id   AF-A0A8H9IEV3-F1
#
_cell.length_a   1.000
_cell.length_b   1.000
_cell.length_c   1.000
_cell.angle_alpha   90.00
_cell.angle_beta   90.00
_cell.angle_gamma   90.00
#
_symmetry.space_group_name_H-M   'P 1'
#
loop_
_entity.id
_entity.type
_entity.pdbx_description
1 polymer ?
#
loop_
_entity_poly.entity_id
_entity_poly.type
_entity_poly.pdbx_seq_one_letter_code
_entity_poly.pdbx_strand_id
1 'polypeptide(L)'
;MFISSTRIPKFVGSVLFVCAGFLTYGDSLLFEKIYLALLGFVAVLFIRDINLVSIIVISAGANLSSELLYPLVISEQFQFPLKILTYLVACWTLLKVSEDSMRLPTVFVVVLCLVTEGYWYISEQDAPMIFWYVLLLTINLWVRHFLFARVFIMAKYFPSQYRSLNLDHSLYQLVFFYILLHQFILLEYILRRVFDVSSTYVYYAAPYIFHGLTTYSALLVLFQGYILISKNWFKA
;
A
#
# COMPACT_ATOMS: atom_id res chain seq x y z
N MET A 1 33.47 -14.57 17.75
CA MET A 1 32.06 -14.59 17.31
C MET A 1 32.06 -14.58 15.78
N PHE A 2 32.16 -15.75 15.15
CA PHE A 2 32.32 -15.85 13.69
C PHE A 2 30.96 -15.65 13.02
N ILE A 3 30.79 -14.52 12.33
CA ILE A 3 29.68 -14.28 11.42
C ILE A 3 29.84 -15.27 10.26
N SER A 4 28.93 -16.23 10.10
CA SER A 4 29.02 -17.19 8.99
C SER A 4 28.94 -16.43 7.65
N SER A 5 29.74 -16.88 6.67
CA SER A 5 29.85 -16.28 5.32
C SER A 5 28.51 -16.10 4.58
N THR A 6 27.45 -16.78 5.03
CA THR A 6 26.10 -16.72 4.48
C THR A 6 25.22 -15.60 5.07
N ARG A 7 25.62 -14.99 6.20
CA ARG A 7 24.92 -13.86 6.85
C ARG A 7 25.31 -12.52 6.26
N ILE A 8 26.55 -12.39 5.79
CA ILE A 8 27.13 -11.13 5.31
C ILE A 8 26.38 -10.58 4.08
N PRO A 9 26.11 -11.35 3.00
CA PRO A 9 25.45 -10.80 1.81
C PRO A 9 24.02 -10.32 2.09
N LYS A 10 23.35 -10.90 3.10
CA LYS A 10 21.94 -10.66 3.41
C LYS A 10 21.75 -9.48 4.37
N PHE A 11 22.64 -9.35 5.35
CA PHE A 11 22.73 -8.15 6.18
C PHE A 11 23.15 -6.96 5.32
N VAL A 12 24.18 -7.14 4.48
CA VAL A 12 24.62 -6.14 3.50
C VAL A 12 23.48 -5.81 2.54
N GLY A 13 22.72 -6.77 2.00
CA GLY A 13 21.57 -6.50 1.14
C GLY A 13 20.44 -5.72 1.83
N SER A 14 20.15 -6.01 3.11
CA SER A 14 19.13 -5.29 3.87
C SER A 14 19.56 -3.86 4.20
N VAL A 15 20.83 -3.68 4.59
CA VAL A 15 21.43 -2.36 4.85
C VAL A 15 21.53 -1.55 3.55
N LEU A 16 21.99 -2.17 2.46
CA LEU A 16 22.06 -1.55 1.13
C LEU A 16 20.70 -1.12 0.63
N PHE A 17 19.63 -1.88 0.92
CA PHE A 17 18.28 -1.47 0.55
C PHE A 17 17.77 -0.30 1.37
N VAL A 18 17.99 -0.30 2.68
CA VAL A 18 17.66 0.86 3.53
C VAL A 18 18.43 2.09 3.03
N CYS A 19 19.71 1.93 2.71
CA CYS A 19 20.51 2.97 2.09
C CYS A 19 19.95 3.37 0.71
N ALA A 20 19.50 2.44 -0.13
CA ALA A 20 18.90 2.74 -1.42
C ALA A 20 17.58 3.51 -1.28
N GLY A 21 16.75 3.20 -0.27
CA GLY A 21 15.59 4.00 0.09
C GLY A 21 15.98 5.44 0.42
N PHE A 22 16.94 5.63 1.33
CA PHE A 22 17.47 6.97 1.63
C PHE A 22 18.10 7.68 0.43
N LEU A 23 18.78 6.96 -0.46
CA LEU A 23 19.46 7.53 -1.63
C LEU A 23 18.51 7.86 -2.78
N THR A 24 17.34 7.23 -2.84
CA THR A 24 16.29 7.52 -3.84
C THR A 24 15.25 8.52 -3.34
N TYR A 25 15.52 9.15 -2.20
CA TYR A 25 14.70 10.23 -1.69
C TYR A 25 14.65 11.40 -2.69
N GLY A 26 13.46 11.72 -3.18
CA GLY A 26 13.24 12.73 -4.22
C GLY A 26 13.01 12.18 -5.63
N ASP A 27 13.24 10.87 -5.87
CA ASP A 27 12.85 10.19 -7.12
C ASP A 27 11.90 9.03 -6.81
N SER A 28 10.60 9.32 -6.83
CA SER A 28 9.54 8.35 -6.49
C SER A 28 9.49 7.17 -7.45
N LEU A 29 9.74 7.41 -8.74
CA LEU A 29 9.67 6.36 -9.76
C LEU A 29 10.82 5.37 -9.63
N LEU A 30 12.04 5.87 -9.39
CA LEU A 30 13.19 5.03 -9.15
C LEU A 30 13.03 4.20 -7.87
N PHE A 31 12.53 4.83 -6.80
CA PHE A 31 12.26 4.15 -5.54
C PHE A 31 11.24 3.01 -5.68
N GLU A 32 10.14 3.24 -6.39
CA GLU A 32 9.11 2.21 -6.65
C GLU A 32 9.68 1.01 -7.41
N LYS A 33 10.49 1.25 -8.45
CA LYS A 33 11.16 0.17 -9.21
C LYS A 33 12.10 -0.64 -8.32
N ILE A 34 12.89 0.03 -7.48
CA ILE A 34 13.79 -0.63 -6.52
C ILE A 34 13.00 -1.44 -5.50
N TYR A 35 11.89 -0.91 -4.99
CA TYR A 35 11.01 -1.59 -4.06
C TYR A 35 10.38 -2.85 -4.67
N LEU A 36 9.82 -2.77 -5.89
CA LEU A 36 9.27 -3.93 -6.59
C LEU A 36 10.35 -4.98 -6.90
N ALA A 37 11.54 -4.55 -7.33
CA ALA A 37 12.67 -5.45 -7.56
C ALA A 37 13.10 -6.17 -6.28
N LEU A 38 13.11 -5.48 -5.13
CA LEU A 38 13.37 -6.11 -3.83
C LEU A 38 12.30 -7.15 -3.49
N LEU A 39 11.02 -6.79 -3.58
CA LEU A 39 9.94 -7.72 -3.30
C LEU A 39 10.07 -8.98 -4.18
N GLY A 40 10.35 -8.81 -5.48
CA GLY A 40 10.62 -9.92 -6.39
C GLY A 40 11.82 -10.76 -5.96
N PHE A 41 12.93 -10.13 -5.59
CA PHE A 41 14.13 -10.83 -5.11
C PHE A 41 13.85 -11.65 -3.84
N VAL A 42 13.16 -11.07 -2.85
CA VAL A 42 12.77 -11.77 -1.61
C VAL A 42 11.80 -12.91 -1.94
N ALA A 43 10.83 -12.71 -2.83
CA ALA A 43 9.91 -13.77 -3.23
C ALA A 43 10.65 -14.97 -3.84
N VAL A 44 11.65 -14.73 -4.69
CA VAL A 44 12.48 -15.80 -5.27
C VAL A 44 13.30 -16.54 -4.20
N LEU A 45 13.93 -15.80 -3.28
CA LEU A 45 14.71 -16.40 -2.19
C LEU A 45 13.87 -17.29 -1.27
N PHE A 46 12.59 -16.93 -1.07
CA PHE A 46 11.68 -17.60 -0.16
C PHE A 46 10.53 -18.30 -0.89
N ILE A 47 10.73 -18.71 -2.15
CA ILE A 47 9.66 -19.28 -3.00
C ILE A 47 8.97 -20.50 -2.39
N ARG A 48 9.65 -21.21 -1.48
CA ARG A 48 9.11 -22.37 -0.75
C ARG A 48 8.31 -22.01 0.51
N ASP A 49 8.40 -20.77 1.00
CA ASP A 49 7.63 -20.29 2.15
C ASP A 49 6.38 -19.54 1.67
N ILE A 50 5.27 -20.28 1.59
CA ILE A 50 4.00 -19.75 1.10
C ILE A 50 3.47 -18.57 1.93
N ASN A 51 3.85 -18.49 3.21
CA ASN A 51 3.37 -17.42 4.09
C ASN A 51 4.07 -16.10 3.77
N LEU A 52 5.38 -16.12 3.54
CA LEU A 52 6.10 -14.91 3.14
C LEU A 52 5.76 -14.52 1.69
N VAL A 53 5.70 -15.50 0.78
CA VAL A 53 5.37 -15.25 -0.63
C VAL A 53 3.98 -14.63 -0.76
N SER A 54 2.97 -15.12 -0.02
CA SER A 54 1.62 -14.54 -0.08
C SER A 54 1.58 -13.09 0.39
N ILE A 55 2.34 -12.72 1.43
CA ILE A 55 2.47 -11.32 1.87
C ILE A 55 3.11 -10.46 0.79
N ILE A 56 4.16 -10.97 0.14
CA ILE A 56 4.84 -10.26 -0.95
C ILE A 56 3.89 -10.08 -2.14
N VAL A 57 3.12 -11.10 -2.50
CA VAL A 57 2.13 -11.03 -3.59
C VAL A 57 1.05 -9.98 -3.29
N ILE A 58 0.54 -9.93 -2.06
CA ILE A 58 -0.44 -8.90 -1.66
C ILE A 58 0.19 -7.49 -1.79
N SER A 59 1.42 -7.32 -1.29
CA SER A 59 2.10 -6.01 -1.26
C SER A 59 2.52 -5.54 -2.66
N ALA A 60 3.05 -6.44 -3.48
CA ALA A 60 3.42 -6.16 -4.87
C ALA A 60 2.18 -5.92 -5.72
N GLY A 61 1.11 -6.70 -5.51
CA GLY A 61 -0.16 -6.51 -6.21
C GLY A 61 -0.76 -5.12 -5.99
N ALA A 62 -0.64 -4.58 -4.78
CA ALA A 62 -1.08 -3.22 -4.48
C ALA A 62 -0.31 -2.15 -5.27
N ASN A 63 1.02 -2.24 -5.26
CA ASN A 63 1.90 -1.29 -5.95
C ASN A 63 1.74 -1.38 -7.47
N LEU A 64 1.75 -2.60 -8.02
CA LEU A 64 1.50 -2.84 -9.45
C LEU A 64 0.13 -2.33 -9.87
N SER A 65 -0.91 -2.51 -9.04
CA SER A 65 -2.23 -1.96 -9.35
C SER A 65 -2.20 -0.44 -9.46
N SER A 66 -1.49 0.25 -8.55
CA SER A 66 -1.36 1.71 -8.64
C SER A 66 -0.60 2.15 -9.89
N GLU A 67 0.51 1.48 -10.22
CA GLU A 67 1.34 1.80 -11.39
C GLU A 67 0.60 1.54 -12.71
N LEU A 68 -0.18 0.46 -12.79
CA LEU A 68 -0.97 0.12 -13.98
C LEU A 68 -2.18 1.05 -14.17
N LEU A 69 -2.79 1.51 -13.08
CA LEU A 69 -3.97 2.37 -13.14
C LEU A 69 -3.62 3.85 -13.37
N TYR A 70 -2.43 4.31 -12.95
CA TYR A 70 -2.02 5.70 -13.07
C TYR A 70 -2.04 6.24 -14.52
N PRO A 71 -1.53 5.54 -15.55
CA PRO A 71 -1.65 5.99 -16.94
C PRO A 71 -3.10 6.17 -17.41
N LEU A 72 -4.03 5.36 -16.88
CA LEU A 72 -5.46 5.45 -17.22
C LEU A 72 -6.13 6.67 -16.59
N VAL A 73 -5.60 7.17 -15.47
CA VAL A 73 -6.09 8.37 -14.77
C VAL A 73 -5.75 9.64 -15.55
N ILE A 74 -4.57 9.69 -16.15
CA ILE A 74 -4.09 10.85 -16.92
C ILE A 74 -4.71 10.89 -18.31
N SER A 75 -5.10 9.74 -18.86
CA SER A 75 -5.73 9.67 -20.18
C SER A 75 -7.14 10.25 -20.16
N GLU A 76 -7.35 11.36 -20.86
CA GLU A 76 -8.67 12.04 -20.95
C GLU A 76 -9.79 11.10 -21.43
N GLN A 77 -9.47 10.17 -22.35
CA GLN A 77 -10.44 9.21 -22.88
C GLN A 77 -10.96 8.23 -21.80
N PHE A 78 -10.12 7.84 -20.85
CA PHE A 78 -10.46 6.86 -19.82
C PHE A 78 -10.80 7.49 -18.47
N GLN A 79 -10.53 8.77 -18.27
CA GLN A 79 -10.70 9.45 -17.00
C GLN A 79 -12.14 9.38 -16.47
N PHE A 80 -13.14 9.72 -17.31
CA PHE A 80 -14.54 9.70 -16.91
C PHE A 80 -15.06 8.28 -16.56
N PRO A 81 -14.90 7.25 -17.41
CA PRO A 81 -15.34 5.90 -17.05
C PRO A 81 -14.58 5.34 -15.84
N LEU A 82 -13.28 5.63 -15.72
CA LEU A 82 -12.49 5.21 -14.56
C LEU A 82 -12.97 5.86 -13.26
N LYS A 83 -13.35 7.14 -13.29
CA LYS A 83 -13.93 7.84 -12.14
C LYS A 83 -15.21 7.16 -11.64
N ILE A 84 -16.14 6.85 -12.55
CA ILE A 84 -17.39 6.16 -12.19
C ILE A 84 -17.09 4.77 -11.62
N LEU A 85 -16.25 4.01 -12.31
CA LEU A 85 -15.85 2.68 -11.85
C LEU A 85 -15.20 2.74 -10.47
N THR A 86 -14.34 3.73 -10.22
CA THR A 86 -13.67 3.92 -8.94
C THR A 86 -14.67 4.10 -7.82
N TYR A 87 -15.66 4.99 -7.97
CA TYR A 87 -16.67 5.20 -6.93
C TYR A 87 -17.59 3.99 -6.74
N LEU A 88 -17.96 3.28 -7.82
CA LEU A 88 -18.74 2.04 -7.71
C LEU A 88 -17.98 0.96 -6.94
N VAL A 89 -16.71 0.75 -7.28
CA VAL A 89 -15.84 -0.23 -6.60
C VAL A 89 -15.57 0.20 -5.16
N ALA A 90 -15.40 1.50 -4.87
CA ALA A 90 -15.25 2.01 -3.52
C ALA A 90 -16.50 1.70 -2.68
N CYS A 91 -17.70 2.01 -3.19
CA CYS A 91 -18.96 1.69 -2.52
C CYS A 91 -19.11 0.18 -2.26
N TRP A 92 -18.84 -0.65 -3.27
CA TRP A 92 -18.87 -2.11 -3.12
C TRP A 92 -17.86 -2.61 -2.08
N THR A 93 -16.64 -2.05 -2.08
CA THR A 93 -15.58 -2.40 -1.12
C THR A 93 -16.00 -2.05 0.31
N LEU A 94 -16.58 -0.87 0.53
CA LEU A 94 -17.05 -0.43 1.85
C LEU A 94 -18.20 -1.31 2.39
N LEU A 95 -19.01 -1.90 1.50
CA LEU A 95 -20.01 -2.90 1.89
C LEU A 95 -19.37 -4.25 2.24
N LYS A 96 -18.34 -4.65 1.49
CA LYS A 96 -17.71 -5.97 1.65
C LYS A 96 -16.78 -6.04 2.86
N VAL A 97 -16.06 -4.97 3.16
CA VAL A 97 -15.09 -4.90 4.26
C VAL A 97 -15.74 -4.29 5.51
N SER A 98 -16.87 -4.87 5.95
CA SER A 98 -17.69 -4.35 7.06
C SER A 98 -16.95 -4.26 8.40
N GLU A 99 -16.07 -5.22 8.64
CA GLU A 99 -15.37 -5.41 9.92
C GLU A 99 -14.10 -4.56 10.07
N ASP A 100 -13.64 -3.86 9.03
CA ASP A 100 -12.41 -3.06 9.14
C ASP A 100 -12.67 -1.73 9.86
N SER A 101 -11.81 -1.41 10.83
CA SER A 101 -11.91 -0.17 11.61
C SER A 101 -11.85 1.10 10.77
N MET A 102 -11.18 1.06 9.61
CA MET A 102 -11.09 2.18 8.68
C MET A 102 -12.30 2.33 7.75
N ARG A 103 -13.27 1.43 7.81
CA ARG A 103 -14.47 1.52 6.97
C ARG A 103 -15.24 2.82 7.23
N LEU A 104 -15.65 3.08 8.47
CA LEU A 104 -16.49 4.24 8.80
C LEU A 104 -15.83 5.59 8.46
N PRO A 105 -14.55 5.82 8.83
CA PRO A 105 -13.83 7.01 8.38
C PRO A 105 -13.78 7.12 6.85
N THR A 106 -13.57 6.00 6.15
CA THR A 106 -13.51 6.01 4.68
C THR A 106 -14.87 6.28 4.05
N VAL A 107 -15.97 5.76 4.61
CA VAL A 107 -17.35 6.10 4.17
C VAL A 107 -17.56 7.60 4.23
N PHE A 108 -17.22 8.23 5.36
CA PHE A 108 -17.37 9.67 5.52
C PHE A 108 -16.60 10.46 4.44
N VAL A 109 -15.33 10.11 4.23
CA VAL A 109 -14.49 10.79 3.23
C VAL A 109 -14.99 10.54 1.80
N VAL A 110 -15.41 9.32 1.46
CA VAL A 110 -15.93 9.01 0.11
C VAL A 110 -17.25 9.73 -0.17
N VAL A 111 -18.15 9.82 0.81
CA VAL A 111 -19.39 10.61 0.69
C VAL A 111 -19.06 12.08 0.49
N LEU A 112 -18.10 12.63 1.24
CA LEU A 112 -17.66 14.01 1.06
C LEU A 112 -17.07 14.26 -0.33
N CYS A 113 -16.26 13.32 -0.85
CA CYS A 113 -15.77 13.37 -2.22
C CYS A 113 -16.91 13.37 -3.25
N LEU A 114 -17.90 12.50 -3.11
CA LEU A 114 -19.06 12.45 -4.02
C LEU A 114 -19.85 13.76 -4.02
N VAL A 115 -20.11 14.33 -2.84
CA VAL A 115 -20.81 15.63 -2.72
C VAL A 115 -19.99 16.74 -3.37
N THR A 116 -18.68 16.75 -3.15
CA THR A 116 -17.78 17.77 -3.71
C THR A 116 -17.67 17.67 -5.24
N GLU A 117 -17.58 16.45 -5.78
CA GLU A 117 -17.61 16.21 -7.22
C GLU A 117 -18.94 16.65 -7.85
N GLY A 118 -20.06 16.39 -7.17
CA GLY A 118 -21.37 16.86 -7.59
C GLY A 118 -21.46 18.38 -7.60
N TYR A 119 -20.91 19.03 -6.57
CA TYR A 119 -20.83 20.49 -6.49
C TYR A 119 -20.00 21.10 -7.64
N TRP A 120 -18.83 20.53 -7.96
CA TRP A 120 -18.00 21.01 -9.07
C TRP A 120 -18.65 20.78 -10.43
N TYR A 121 -19.33 19.64 -10.61
CA TYR A 121 -20.09 19.37 -11.83
C TYR A 121 -21.20 20.40 -12.06
N ILE A 122 -21.91 20.80 -11.01
CA ILE A 122 -22.97 21.83 -11.10
C ILE A 122 -22.38 23.23 -11.30
N SER A 123 -21.24 23.52 -10.68
CA SER A 123 -20.61 24.85 -10.68
C SER A 123 -19.69 25.09 -11.89
N GLU A 124 -19.60 24.13 -12.82
CA GLU A 124 -18.70 24.14 -13.99
C GLU A 124 -17.23 24.45 -13.65
N GLN A 125 -16.80 24.08 -12.43
CA GLN A 125 -15.41 24.23 -12.01
C GLN A 125 -14.58 23.05 -12.51
N ASP A 126 -13.33 23.32 -12.89
CA ASP A 126 -12.38 22.27 -13.26
C ASP A 126 -12.23 21.26 -12.13
N ALA A 127 -12.83 20.08 -12.31
CA ALA A 127 -12.87 19.04 -11.32
C ALA A 127 -11.47 18.38 -11.20
N PRO A 128 -10.77 18.57 -10.07
CA PRO A 128 -9.48 17.95 -9.85
C PRO A 128 -9.63 16.43 -9.70
N MET A 129 -8.56 15.69 -9.99
CA MET A 129 -8.54 14.21 -10.02
C MET A 129 -8.58 13.58 -8.61
N ILE A 130 -9.50 13.98 -7.73
CA ILE A 130 -9.60 13.45 -6.36
C ILE A 130 -10.01 11.98 -6.33
N PHE A 131 -10.66 11.49 -7.39
CA PHE A 131 -10.98 10.07 -7.56
C PHE A 131 -9.72 9.18 -7.56
N TRP A 132 -8.55 9.70 -7.92
CA TRP A 132 -7.28 8.96 -7.81
C TRP A 132 -6.98 8.55 -6.37
N TYR A 133 -7.14 9.47 -5.42
CA TYR A 133 -6.93 9.16 -4.00
C TYR A 133 -8.02 8.22 -3.45
N VAL A 134 -9.24 8.29 -3.98
CA VAL A 134 -10.32 7.32 -3.65
C VAL A 134 -9.97 5.92 -4.15
N LEU A 135 -9.36 5.81 -5.34
CA LEU A 135 -8.87 4.54 -5.88
C LEU A 135 -7.75 3.96 -4.99
N LEU A 136 -6.78 4.78 -4.60
CA LEU A 136 -5.70 4.37 -3.71
C LEU A 136 -6.21 3.96 -2.32
N LEU A 137 -7.21 4.66 -1.77
CA LEU A 137 -7.91 4.24 -0.54
C LEU A 137 -8.53 2.86 -0.69
N THR A 138 -9.19 2.63 -1.82
CA THR A 138 -9.86 1.36 -2.12
C THR A 138 -8.86 0.21 -2.22
N ILE A 139 -7.74 0.42 -2.92
CA ILE A 139 -6.64 -0.56 -3.00
C ILE A 139 -6.12 -0.88 -1.60
N ASN A 140 -5.85 0.13 -0.77
CA ASN A 140 -5.32 -0.08 0.57
C ASN A 140 -6.31 -0.80 1.51
N LEU A 141 -7.62 -0.56 1.38
CA LEU A 141 -8.64 -1.34 2.10
C LEU A 141 -8.62 -2.81 1.69
N TRP A 142 -8.46 -3.10 0.39
CA TRP A 142 -8.30 -4.48 -0.08
C TRP A 142 -7.02 -5.13 0.44
N VAL A 143 -5.91 -4.40 0.48
CA VAL A 143 -4.65 -4.90 1.06
C VAL A 143 -4.86 -5.29 2.52
N ARG A 144 -5.49 -4.43 3.34
CA ARG A 144 -5.82 -4.76 4.73
C ARG A 144 -6.70 -5.99 4.84
N HIS A 145 -7.75 -6.05 4.02
CA HIS A 145 -8.64 -7.20 3.99
C HIS A 145 -7.88 -8.49 3.65
N PHE A 146 -7.02 -8.48 2.63
CA PHE A 146 -6.23 -9.64 2.25
C PHE A 146 -5.17 -10.02 3.29
N LEU A 147 -4.50 -9.05 3.93
CA LEU A 147 -3.55 -9.32 5.02
C LEU A 147 -4.23 -9.99 6.21
N PHE A 148 -5.42 -9.51 6.59
CA PHE A 148 -6.23 -10.13 7.64
C PHE A 148 -6.72 -11.53 7.24
N ALA A 149 -7.28 -11.65 6.03
CA ALA A 149 -7.85 -12.89 5.53
C ALA A 149 -6.78 -13.92 5.12
N ARG A 150 -5.51 -13.53 4.98
CA ARG A 150 -4.42 -14.33 4.41
C ARG A 150 -4.33 -15.70 5.06
N VAL A 151 -4.33 -15.76 6.39
CA VAL A 151 -4.19 -17.01 7.13
C VAL A 151 -5.33 -17.97 6.80
N PHE A 152 -6.57 -17.47 6.68
CA PHE A 152 -7.73 -18.28 6.32
C PHE A 152 -7.70 -18.73 4.86
N ILE A 153 -7.29 -17.84 3.94
CA ILE A 153 -7.11 -18.17 2.51
C ILE A 153 -6.04 -19.26 2.38
N MET A 154 -4.89 -19.09 3.02
CA MET A 154 -3.79 -20.06 2.98
C MET A 154 -4.18 -21.38 3.66
N ALA A 155 -4.98 -21.36 4.74
CA ALA A 155 -5.48 -22.58 5.36
C ALA A 155 -6.38 -23.39 4.40
N LYS A 156 -7.17 -22.70 3.55
CA LYS A 156 -8.03 -23.36 2.57
C LYS A 156 -7.26 -23.99 1.40
N TYR A 157 -6.26 -23.31 0.85
CA TYR A 157 -5.53 -23.77 -0.34
C TYR A 157 -4.26 -24.57 -0.01
N PHE A 158 -3.65 -24.33 1.16
CA PHE A 158 -2.40 -24.94 1.62
C PHE A 158 -2.49 -25.38 3.09
N PRO A 159 -3.38 -26.34 3.41
CA PRO A 159 -3.76 -26.69 4.78
C PRO A 159 -2.62 -27.22 5.66
N SER A 160 -1.51 -27.69 5.08
CA SER A 160 -0.36 -28.21 5.82
C SER A 160 0.80 -27.21 5.96
N GLN A 161 0.73 -26.05 5.31
CA GLN A 161 1.87 -25.11 5.20
C GLN A 161 1.54 -23.69 5.70
N TYR A 162 0.27 -23.41 6.00
CA TYR A 162 -0.14 -22.10 6.46
C TYR A 162 0.33 -21.82 7.90
N ARG A 163 0.72 -20.57 8.15
CA ARG A 163 1.10 -20.08 9.47
C ARG A 163 0.82 -18.59 9.57
N SER A 164 0.33 -18.14 10.71
CA SER A 164 0.29 -16.70 11.02
C SER A 164 1.71 -16.17 11.29
N LEU A 165 2.04 -15.03 10.68
CA LEU A 165 3.28 -14.32 10.87
C LEU A 165 3.00 -13.00 11.60
N ASN A 166 3.89 -12.57 12.49
CA ASN A 166 3.79 -11.24 13.11
C ASN A 166 3.81 -10.11 12.06
N LEU A 167 4.39 -10.40 10.89
CA LEU A 167 4.40 -9.51 9.73
C LEU A 167 2.98 -9.21 9.23
N ASP A 168 2.02 -10.14 9.36
CA ASP A 168 0.62 -9.92 8.95
C ASP A 168 0.02 -8.72 9.69
N HIS A 169 0.14 -8.74 11.01
CA HIS A 169 -0.36 -7.66 11.85
C HIS A 169 0.43 -6.36 11.64
N SER A 170 1.75 -6.45 11.54
CA SER A 170 2.61 -5.27 11.37
C SER A 170 2.30 -4.52 10.06
N LEU A 171 2.13 -5.25 8.95
CA LEU A 171 1.73 -4.66 7.67
C LEU A 171 0.28 -4.20 7.68
N TYR A 172 -0.63 -4.94 8.33
CA TYR A 172 -2.02 -4.50 8.50
C TYR A 172 -2.10 -3.13 9.20
N GLN A 173 -1.34 -2.96 10.29
CA GLN A 173 -1.21 -1.67 10.98
C GLN A 173 -0.49 -0.64 10.14
N LEU A 174 0.49 -1.03 9.33
CA LEU A 174 1.16 -0.07 8.46
C LEU A 174 0.21 0.51 7.40
N VAL A 175 -0.63 -0.33 6.79
CA VAL A 175 -1.62 0.08 5.78
C VAL A 175 -2.72 0.96 6.39
N PHE A 176 -2.97 0.87 7.70
CA PHE A 176 -3.79 1.86 8.42
C PHE A 176 -3.30 3.29 8.16
N PHE A 177 -1.99 3.51 8.30
CA PHE A 177 -1.38 4.84 8.14
C PHE A 177 -1.40 5.31 6.69
N TYR A 178 -1.25 4.39 5.72
CA TYR A 178 -1.48 4.73 4.32
C TYR A 178 -2.89 5.27 4.10
N ILE A 179 -3.92 4.56 4.57
CA ILE A 179 -5.32 4.99 4.42
C ILE A 179 -5.54 6.35 5.08
N LEU A 180 -5.06 6.52 6.31
CA LEU A 180 -5.20 7.75 7.08
C LEU A 180 -4.55 8.95 6.36
N LEU A 181 -3.36 8.75 5.79
CA LEU A 181 -2.68 9.79 5.02
C LEU A 181 -3.46 10.17 3.74
N HIS A 182 -3.98 9.19 3.00
CA HIS A 182 -4.84 9.46 1.84
C HIS A 182 -6.11 10.22 2.22
N GLN A 183 -6.73 9.87 3.35
CA GLN A 183 -7.89 10.60 3.89
C GLN A 183 -7.54 12.05 4.22
N PHE A 184 -6.40 12.30 4.86
CA PHE A 184 -5.97 13.67 5.15
C PHE A 184 -5.65 14.48 3.90
N ILE A 185 -5.05 13.87 2.88
CA ILE A 185 -4.84 14.54 1.58
C ILE A 185 -6.19 14.94 0.98
N LEU A 186 -7.16 14.03 0.94
CA LEU A 186 -8.49 14.32 0.41
C LEU A 186 -9.19 15.44 1.20
N LEU A 187 -9.13 15.39 2.54
CA LEU A 187 -9.73 16.41 3.40
C LEU A 187 -9.08 17.78 3.20
N GLU A 188 -7.75 17.88 3.23
CA GLU A 188 -7.03 19.14 2.96
C GLU A 188 -7.38 19.67 1.58
N TYR A 189 -7.48 18.78 0.59
CA TYR A 189 -7.78 19.16 -0.78
C TYR A 189 -9.21 19.72 -0.94
N ILE A 190 -10.20 19.06 -0.33
CA ILE A 190 -11.60 19.52 -0.32
C ILE A 190 -11.70 20.86 0.41
N LEU A 191 -11.04 21.01 1.57
CA LEU A 191 -10.99 22.26 2.31
C LEU A 191 -10.42 23.41 1.48
N ARG A 192 -9.32 23.16 0.76
CA ARG A 192 -8.69 24.17 -0.09
C ARG A 192 -9.56 24.61 -1.26
N ARG A 193 -10.28 23.68 -1.89
CA ARG A 193 -11.03 23.98 -3.12
C ARG A 193 -12.47 24.42 -2.87
N VAL A 194 -13.10 23.97 -1.79
CA VAL A 194 -14.48 24.35 -1.46
C VAL A 194 -14.53 25.57 -0.54
N PHE A 195 -13.56 25.70 0.38
CA PHE A 195 -13.56 26.76 1.40
C PHE A 195 -12.40 27.76 1.26
N ASP A 196 -11.64 27.70 0.16
CA ASP A 196 -10.51 28.60 -0.16
C ASP A 196 -9.45 28.68 0.96
N VAL A 197 -9.26 27.58 1.70
CA VAL A 197 -8.25 27.48 2.77
C VAL A 197 -6.86 27.31 2.16
N SER A 198 -5.89 28.14 2.54
CA SER A 198 -4.52 28.11 2.00
C SER A 198 -3.62 26.97 2.48
N SER A 199 -4.17 25.97 3.20
CA SER A 199 -3.37 24.87 3.77
C SER A 199 -2.87 23.92 2.69
N THR A 200 -1.57 23.61 2.73
CA THR A 200 -0.90 22.65 1.83
C THR A 200 0.06 21.72 2.60
N TYR A 201 0.01 21.74 3.93
CA TYR A 201 0.97 21.05 4.79
C TYR A 201 0.94 19.55 4.60
N VAL A 202 -0.27 18.95 4.53
CA VAL A 202 -0.41 17.50 4.35
C VAL A 202 0.06 17.11 2.96
N TYR A 203 -0.33 17.88 1.93
CA TYR A 203 0.07 17.62 0.55
C TYR A 203 1.59 17.60 0.36
N TYR A 204 2.31 18.58 0.93
CA TYR A 204 3.78 18.62 0.84
C TYR A 204 4.49 17.57 1.71
N ALA A 205 3.90 17.20 2.86
CA ALA A 205 4.48 16.17 3.72
C ALA A 205 4.23 14.74 3.20
N ALA A 206 3.13 14.52 2.49
CA ALA A 206 2.66 13.19 2.12
C ALA A 206 3.66 12.33 1.34
N PRO A 207 4.37 12.83 0.29
CA PRO A 207 5.34 12.03 -0.45
C PRO A 207 6.45 11.47 0.45
N TYR A 208 6.91 12.27 1.41
CA TYR A 208 7.95 11.88 2.36
C TYR A 208 7.45 10.84 3.37
N ILE A 209 6.22 10.99 3.85
CA ILE A 209 5.59 10.02 4.75
C ILE A 209 5.36 8.70 4.01
N PHE A 210 4.83 8.72 2.78
CA PHE A 210 4.66 7.52 1.96
C PHE A 210 5.99 6.81 1.71
N HIS A 211 7.04 7.55 1.37
CA HIS A 211 8.37 6.99 1.18
C HIS A 211 8.87 6.29 2.46
N GLY A 212 8.71 6.94 3.63
CA GLY A 212 9.07 6.37 4.93
C GLY A 212 8.28 5.10 5.26
N LEU A 213 6.96 5.11 5.03
CA LEU A 213 6.10 3.94 5.23
C LEU A 213 6.52 2.78 4.31
N THR A 214 6.83 3.05 3.04
CA THR A 214 7.21 2.00 2.06
C THR A 214 8.60 1.45 2.36
N THR A 215 9.52 2.30 2.81
CA THR A 215 10.84 1.85 3.28
C THR A 215 10.70 0.95 4.51
N TYR A 216 9.82 1.32 5.44
CA TYR A 216 9.56 0.53 6.63
C TYR A 216 8.86 -0.81 6.30
N SER A 217 7.93 -0.84 5.34
CA SER A 217 7.30 -2.09 4.89
C SER A 217 8.32 -3.08 4.34
N ALA A 218 9.25 -2.60 3.50
CA ALA A 218 10.34 -3.40 2.96
C ALA A 218 11.26 -3.93 4.07
N LEU A 219 11.60 -3.09 5.05
CA LEU A 219 12.41 -3.48 6.20
C LEU A 219 11.74 -4.61 7.00
N LEU A 220 10.43 -4.52 7.25
CA LEU A 220 9.66 -5.55 7.94
C LEU A 220 9.68 -6.89 7.19
N VAL A 221 9.52 -6.86 5.86
CA VAL A 221 9.59 -8.06 5.01
C VAL A 221 10.98 -8.70 5.07
N LEU A 222 12.04 -7.90 4.96
CA LEU A 222 13.42 -8.38 5.04
C LEU A 222 13.75 -8.97 6.41
N PHE A 223 13.32 -8.30 7.48
CA PHE A 223 13.53 -8.78 8.86
C PHE A 223 12.80 -10.09 9.12
N GLN A 224 11.57 -10.23 8.62
CA GLN A 224 10.84 -11.49 8.69
C GLN A 224 11.53 -12.62 7.92
N GLY A 225 12.05 -12.32 6.72
CA GLY A 225 12.87 -13.25 5.95
C GLY A 225 14.11 -13.71 6.74
N TYR A 226 14.81 -12.78 7.40
CA TYR A 226 15.96 -13.09 8.25
C TYR A 226 15.58 -14.05 9.40
N ILE A 227 14.47 -13.80 10.10
CA ILE A 227 13.97 -14.67 11.16
C ILE A 227 13.73 -16.09 10.64
N LEU A 228 13.08 -16.25 9.49
CA LEU A 228 12.76 -17.56 8.91
C LEU A 228 14.04 -18.35 8.57
N ILE A 229 15.04 -17.69 8.00
CA ILE A 229 16.34 -18.32 7.73
C ILE A 229 17.00 -18.78 9.02
N SER A 230 17.02 -17.92 10.05
CA SER A 230 17.66 -18.23 11.33
C SER A 230 17.06 -19.46 12.01
N LYS A 231 15.75 -19.69 11.86
CA LYS A 231 15.03 -20.82 12.47
C LYS A 231 15.23 -22.14 11.70
N ASN A 232 15.31 -22.09 10.37
CA ASN A 232 15.49 -23.29 9.55
C ASN A 232 16.92 -23.86 9.61
N TRP A 233 17.90 -23.08 10.08
CA TRP A 233 19.28 -23.54 10.31
C TRP A 233 19.46 -24.40 11.57
N PHE A 234 18.57 -24.31 12.56
CA PHE A 234 18.65 -25.15 13.76
C PHE A 234 17.99 -26.54 13.59
N LYS A 235 17.48 -26.84 12.39
CA LYS A 235 16.83 -28.12 12.06
C LYS A 235 17.60 -28.97 11.04
N ALA A 236 18.79 -28.54 10.63
CA ALA A 236 19.73 -29.30 9.81
C ALA A 236 20.95 -29.67 10.67
#